data_AF-A0AAQ0QH22-F1
#
_entry.id   AF-A0AAQ0QH22-F1
#
_cell.length_a   1.000
_cell.length_b   1.000
_cell.length_c   1.000
_cell.angle_alpha   90.00
_cell.angle_beta   90.00
_cell.angle_gamma   90.00
#
_symmetry.space_group_name_H-M   'P 1'
#
loop_
_entity.id
_entity.type
_entity.pdbx_description
1 polymer ?
#
loop_
_entity_poly.entity_id
_entity_poly.type
_entity_poly.pdbx_seq_one_letter_code
_entity_poly.pdbx_strand_id
1 'polypeptide(L)'
;MKPRNKKQEQILAMSGQLRPLTTAQMQWALTHTIDNYALRFKKGKAVCLICGHEWEAEEGMCRCPHCGAKVEVKATTQRVVRDKSYFIIVTAVKGFQVIRMFLMIVEFRKGMKANPGFIEIGSYWIDKHGHTTVVGLQRTLGHYIDSFAFGSPLEIRHDNDAFWHIANQWVYPRTKVTDTIKRNGYTTFTYGAHPVMMFQQLLTNPKAETLMKAGEEGLFRYLCHHPKEVDKYWDTIKVARRAGYKIDDPQMWFDYIKMLDRMGRDLHSPTLVAPKDLKAVHDEYVAKAERQRIKEQREKDRKRAEEDEAKFEELKGKYTGLVMTDGEIVVHTLNSVAEYYDEGSRQHICVGSSSYYLKENTLVFSAKIKDKTIATIEISLKDYSIIQCRAFANKVCQYQDRITKIISDNIKMIAERKRA
;
A
#
# COMPACT_ATOMS: atom_id res chain seq x y z
N MET A 1 -12.48 -25.00 16.23
CA MET A 1 -13.96 -24.92 16.39
C MET A 1 -14.55 -26.24 15.96
N LYS A 2 -15.67 -26.65 16.59
CA LYS A 2 -16.41 -27.83 16.14
C LYS A 2 -17.00 -27.57 14.74
N PRO A 3 -16.97 -28.57 13.83
CA PRO A 3 -17.71 -28.51 12.58
C PRO A 3 -19.19 -28.17 12.82
N ARG A 4 -19.73 -27.28 11.99
CA ARG A 4 -21.14 -26.82 12.08
C ARG A 4 -22.02 -27.40 10.98
N ASN A 5 -21.44 -28.08 10.00
CA ASN A 5 -22.16 -28.68 8.88
C ASN A 5 -21.39 -29.88 8.30
N LYS A 6 -22.10 -30.70 7.51
CA LYS A 6 -21.54 -31.91 6.87
C LYS A 6 -20.28 -31.64 6.02
N LYS A 7 -20.22 -30.49 5.35
CA LYS A 7 -19.04 -30.10 4.55
C LYS A 7 -17.81 -29.94 5.45
N GLN A 8 -17.94 -29.26 6.59
CA GLN A 8 -16.84 -29.08 7.54
C GLN A 8 -16.41 -30.40 8.20
N GLU A 9 -17.35 -31.29 8.52
CA GLU A 9 -17.04 -32.63 9.04
C GLU A 9 -16.22 -33.44 8.03
N GLN A 10 -16.63 -33.44 6.76
CA GLN A 10 -15.92 -34.11 5.68
C GLN A 10 -14.51 -33.53 5.47
N ILE A 11 -14.38 -32.20 5.49
CA ILE A 11 -13.09 -31.51 5.36
C ILE A 11 -12.17 -31.91 6.51
N LEU A 12 -12.66 -31.90 7.75
CA LEU A 12 -11.84 -32.26 8.91
C LEU A 12 -11.39 -33.73 8.86
N ALA A 13 -12.29 -34.64 8.47
CA ALA A 13 -11.95 -36.05 8.27
C ALA A 13 -10.89 -36.25 7.17
N MET A 14 -11.03 -35.55 6.04
CA MET A 14 -10.03 -35.61 4.95
C MET A 14 -8.70 -34.97 5.36
N SER A 15 -8.73 -33.90 6.16
CA SER A 15 -7.52 -33.26 6.69
C SER A 15 -6.70 -34.22 7.55
N GLY A 16 -7.35 -35.03 8.38
CA GLY A 16 -6.68 -36.07 9.18
C GLY A 16 -6.07 -37.20 8.35
N GLN A 17 -6.43 -37.34 7.07
CA GLN A 17 -5.93 -38.37 6.15
C GLN A 17 -4.87 -37.85 5.18
N LEU A 18 -4.49 -36.57 5.27
CA LEU A 18 -3.45 -35.99 4.42
C LEU A 18 -2.11 -36.65 4.71
N ARG A 19 -1.37 -37.00 3.65
CA ARG A 19 -0.04 -37.60 3.79
C ARG A 19 0.92 -36.60 4.47
N PRO A 20 1.85 -37.07 5.32
CA PRO A 20 2.96 -36.25 5.81
C PRO A 20 3.80 -35.67 4.68
N LEU A 21 4.66 -34.70 5.03
CA LEU A 21 5.68 -34.19 4.11
C LEU A 21 6.57 -35.32 3.61
N THR A 22 6.87 -35.30 2.32
CA THR A 22 7.86 -36.18 1.71
C THR A 22 9.29 -35.66 1.95
N THR A 23 10.29 -36.53 1.90
CA THR A 23 11.71 -36.13 2.00
C THR A 23 12.08 -35.07 0.97
N ALA A 24 11.55 -35.15 -0.25
CA ALA A 24 11.81 -34.16 -1.30
C ALA A 24 11.23 -32.78 -0.97
N GLN A 25 10.07 -32.71 -0.32
CA GLN A 25 9.47 -31.45 0.13
C GLN A 25 10.25 -30.84 1.29
N MET A 26 10.64 -31.67 2.27
CA MET A 26 11.47 -31.24 3.40
C MET A 26 12.84 -30.69 2.94
N GLN A 27 13.51 -31.42 2.02
CA GLN A 27 14.80 -31.00 1.49
C GLN A 27 14.68 -29.73 0.66
N TRP A 28 13.63 -29.58 -0.13
CA TRP A 28 13.37 -28.37 -0.90
C TRP A 28 13.19 -27.16 0.02
N ALA A 29 12.36 -27.28 1.07
CA ALA A 29 12.13 -26.21 2.03
C ALA A 29 13.45 -25.76 2.67
N LEU A 30 14.25 -26.71 3.17
CA LEU A 30 15.55 -26.42 3.80
C LEU A 30 16.53 -25.68 2.88
N THR A 31 16.46 -25.89 1.57
CA THR A 31 17.45 -25.36 0.62
C THR A 31 16.99 -24.13 -0.14
N HIS A 32 15.70 -23.82 -0.17
CA HIS A 32 15.14 -22.75 -1.01
C HIS A 32 14.41 -21.65 -0.22
N THR A 33 13.97 -21.91 1.01
CA THR A 33 13.07 -20.98 1.71
C THR A 33 13.74 -20.21 2.85
N ILE A 34 15.00 -20.50 3.12
CA ILE A 34 15.85 -19.82 4.11
C ILE A 34 17.16 -19.42 3.46
N ASP A 35 17.85 -18.47 4.06
CA ASP A 35 19.20 -18.13 3.66
C ASP A 35 20.15 -19.25 4.09
N ASN A 36 20.83 -19.84 3.11
CA ASN A 36 21.78 -20.90 3.39
C ASN A 36 23.14 -20.28 3.72
N TYR A 37 23.66 -20.59 4.91
CA TYR A 37 24.96 -20.09 5.34
C TYR A 37 26.03 -21.17 5.41
N ALA A 38 27.27 -20.73 5.29
CA ALA A 38 28.43 -21.45 5.77
C ALA A 38 29.17 -20.56 6.78
N LEU A 39 29.50 -21.09 7.97
CA LEU A 39 30.15 -20.29 9.00
C LEU A 39 31.66 -20.51 8.95
N ARG A 40 32.40 -19.41 8.75
CA ARG A 40 33.86 -19.36 8.76
C ARG A 40 34.32 -18.72 10.07
N PHE A 41 35.31 -19.31 10.73
CA PHE A 41 35.89 -18.73 11.96
C PHE A 41 37.23 -18.07 11.64
N LYS A 42 37.69 -17.11 12.46
CA LYS A 42 38.88 -16.26 12.22
C LYS A 42 40.16 -16.99 11.77
N LYS A 43 40.30 -18.30 12.02
CA LYS A 43 41.45 -19.13 11.63
C LYS A 43 41.05 -20.52 11.13
N GLY A 44 39.82 -20.70 10.63
CA GLY A 44 39.31 -22.04 10.32
C GLY A 44 38.50 -22.12 9.03
N LYS A 45 38.31 -23.37 8.59
CA LYS A 45 37.45 -23.75 7.47
C LYS A 45 36.03 -23.23 7.62
N ALA A 46 35.38 -22.97 6.49
CA ALA A 46 33.96 -22.73 6.43
C ALA A 46 33.20 -24.05 6.63
N VAL A 47 32.12 -24.01 7.40
CA VAL A 47 31.26 -25.18 7.65
C VAL A 47 29.87 -24.93 7.07
N CYS A 48 29.42 -25.79 6.15
CA CYS A 48 28.11 -25.69 5.53
C CYS A 48 27.05 -26.01 6.58
N LEU A 49 26.12 -25.08 6.81
CA LEU A 49 25.07 -25.30 7.80
C LEU A 49 24.04 -26.34 7.35
N ILE A 50 23.89 -26.60 6.05
CA ILE A 50 22.95 -27.61 5.54
C ILE A 50 23.47 -29.04 5.79
N CYS A 51 24.71 -29.33 5.39
CA CYS A 51 25.24 -30.71 5.38
C CYS A 51 26.34 -30.97 6.42
N GLY A 52 26.86 -29.94 7.09
CA GLY A 52 27.94 -30.06 8.08
C GLY A 52 29.34 -30.22 7.49
N HIS A 53 29.49 -30.23 6.16
CA HIS A 53 30.79 -30.38 5.50
C HIS A 53 31.69 -29.16 5.74
N GLU A 54 32.98 -29.39 5.95
CA GLU A 54 33.99 -28.35 6.18
C GLU A 54 34.95 -28.22 5.00
N TRP A 55 35.19 -27.00 4.52
CA TRP A 55 36.14 -26.72 3.43
C TRP A 55 36.78 -25.33 3.56
N GLU A 56 37.88 -25.10 2.85
CA GLU A 56 38.50 -23.78 2.76
C GLU A 56 37.66 -22.87 1.85
N ALA A 57 37.21 -21.74 2.38
CA ALA A 57 36.43 -20.76 1.63
C ALA A 57 36.69 -19.35 2.16
N GLU A 58 36.70 -18.37 1.27
CA GLU A 58 36.64 -16.96 1.64
C GLU A 58 35.20 -16.53 1.91
N GLU A 59 35.02 -15.33 2.47
CA GLU A 59 33.69 -14.76 2.66
C GLU A 59 33.01 -14.46 1.33
N GLY A 60 31.68 -14.57 1.32
CA GLY A 60 30.86 -14.31 0.13
C GLY A 60 30.12 -15.54 -0.38
N MET A 61 29.53 -15.40 -1.55
CA MET A 61 28.66 -16.42 -2.14
C MET A 61 29.47 -17.52 -2.82
N CYS A 62 29.27 -18.77 -2.41
CA CYS A 62 29.86 -19.93 -3.08
C CYS A 62 28.86 -21.11 -3.13
N ARG A 63 29.29 -22.25 -3.69
CA ARG A 63 28.56 -23.51 -3.58
C ARG A 63 29.29 -24.44 -2.62
N CYS A 64 28.55 -25.11 -1.75
CA CYS A 64 29.13 -26.15 -0.91
C CYS A 64 29.63 -27.30 -1.80
N PRO A 65 30.89 -27.74 -1.68
CA PRO A 65 31.46 -28.78 -2.53
C PRO A 65 30.83 -30.16 -2.29
N HIS A 66 30.20 -30.38 -1.14
CA HIS A 66 29.59 -31.66 -0.79
C HIS A 66 28.11 -31.77 -1.20
N CYS A 67 27.27 -30.79 -0.84
CA CYS A 67 25.84 -30.85 -1.14
C CYS A 67 25.40 -30.00 -2.34
N GLY A 68 26.31 -29.22 -2.94
CA GLY A 68 26.03 -28.36 -4.10
C GLY A 68 25.15 -27.13 -3.82
N ALA A 69 24.68 -26.95 -2.60
CA ALA A 69 23.84 -25.83 -2.20
C ALA A 69 24.59 -24.51 -2.35
N LYS A 70 23.92 -23.48 -2.86
CA LYS A 70 24.43 -22.11 -2.85
C LYS A 70 24.37 -21.58 -1.42
N VAL A 71 25.51 -21.17 -0.89
CA VAL A 71 25.68 -20.72 0.50
C VAL A 71 26.42 -19.39 0.54
N GLU A 72 26.10 -18.56 1.53
CA GLU A 72 26.87 -17.38 1.86
C GLU A 72 27.84 -17.72 3.01
N VAL A 73 29.14 -17.63 2.75
CA VAL A 73 30.19 -17.82 3.74
C VAL A 73 30.31 -16.54 4.58
N LYS A 74 30.01 -16.62 5.87
CA LYS A 74 30.08 -15.50 6.81
C LYS A 74 31.14 -15.77 7.88
N ALA A 75 32.03 -14.81 8.11
CA ALA A 75 32.88 -14.85 9.28
C ALA A 75 32.06 -14.58 10.55
N THR A 76 32.07 -15.52 11.49
CA THR A 76 31.33 -15.36 12.75
C THR A 76 31.99 -16.12 13.89
N THR A 77 31.66 -15.73 15.13
CA THR A 77 31.94 -16.48 16.35
C THR A 77 30.75 -17.31 16.82
N GLN A 78 29.57 -17.14 16.20
CA GLN A 78 28.36 -17.89 16.54
C GLN A 78 28.52 -19.37 16.19
N ARG A 79 28.18 -20.24 17.13
CA ARG A 79 28.21 -21.70 16.95
C ARG A 79 26.85 -22.31 16.63
N VAL A 80 25.77 -21.56 16.89
CA VAL A 80 24.38 -21.97 16.70
C VAL A 80 23.67 -20.83 15.97
N VAL A 81 23.00 -21.16 14.87
CA VAL A 81 22.14 -20.24 14.12
C VAL A 81 20.76 -20.87 14.06
N ARG A 82 19.74 -20.11 14.42
CA ARG A 82 18.35 -20.54 14.34
C ARG A 82 17.67 -19.78 13.23
N ASP A 83 16.92 -20.51 12.42
CA ASP A 83 16.12 -19.92 11.36
C ASP A 83 14.77 -20.63 11.25
N LYS A 84 13.80 -19.97 10.63
CA LYS A 84 12.48 -20.52 10.36
C LYS A 84 11.96 -19.98 9.05
N SER A 85 11.15 -20.79 8.38
CA SER A 85 10.47 -20.37 7.17
C SER A 85 9.10 -20.99 7.05
N TYR A 86 8.21 -20.24 6.42
CA TYR A 86 6.92 -20.72 5.97
C TYR A 86 6.99 -21.16 4.52
N PHE A 87 6.27 -22.22 4.20
CA PHE A 87 6.08 -22.65 2.82
C PHE A 87 4.74 -23.37 2.68
N ILE A 88 4.29 -23.50 1.44
CA ILE A 88 3.04 -24.14 1.12
C ILE A 88 3.21 -25.30 0.14
N ILE A 89 2.28 -26.25 0.23
CA ILE A 89 2.11 -27.33 -0.74
C ILE A 89 0.70 -27.25 -1.30
N VAL A 90 0.62 -27.15 -2.62
CA VAL A 90 -0.63 -27.18 -3.37
C VAL A 90 -0.94 -28.62 -3.75
N THR A 91 -2.08 -29.13 -3.26
CA THR A 91 -2.58 -30.48 -3.55
C THR A 91 -4.08 -30.49 -3.82
N ALA A 92 -4.63 -31.63 -4.22
CA ALA A 92 -6.06 -31.79 -4.44
C ALA A 92 -6.57 -33.12 -3.87
N VAL A 93 -7.72 -33.06 -3.19
CA VAL A 93 -8.35 -34.18 -2.47
C VAL A 93 -9.85 -34.17 -2.71
N LYS A 94 -10.40 -35.26 -3.26
CA LYS A 94 -11.85 -35.48 -3.48
C LYS A 94 -12.60 -34.23 -4.03
N GLY A 95 -12.02 -33.58 -5.04
CA GLY A 95 -12.60 -32.40 -5.69
C GLY A 95 -12.32 -31.05 -5.01
N PHE A 96 -11.70 -31.04 -3.82
CA PHE A 96 -11.20 -29.82 -3.19
C PHE A 96 -9.80 -29.50 -3.68
N GLN A 97 -9.58 -28.21 -3.98
CA GLN A 97 -8.24 -27.67 -4.10
C GLN A 97 -7.74 -27.33 -2.69
N VAL A 98 -6.56 -27.82 -2.32
CA VAL A 98 -6.02 -27.71 -0.96
C VAL A 98 -4.67 -27.01 -0.99
N ILE A 99 -4.52 -25.98 -0.15
CA ILE A 99 -3.25 -25.28 0.06
C ILE A 99 -2.83 -25.55 1.49
N ARG A 100 -1.83 -26.41 1.67
CA ARG A 100 -1.31 -26.77 2.99
C ARG A 100 -0.16 -25.84 3.37
N MET A 101 -0.16 -25.39 4.61
CA MET A 101 0.77 -24.40 5.15
C MET A 101 1.65 -25.06 6.20
N PHE A 102 2.97 -24.92 6.03
CA PHE A 102 3.96 -25.53 6.91
C PHE A 102 4.92 -24.48 7.46
N LEU A 103 5.29 -24.66 8.72
CA LEU A 103 6.42 -23.99 9.37
C LEU A 103 7.58 -24.97 9.41
N MET A 104 8.72 -24.57 8.85
CA MET A 104 10.01 -25.20 9.08
C MET A 104 10.74 -24.40 10.16
N ILE A 105 11.28 -25.08 11.17
CA ILE A 105 12.18 -24.51 12.17
C ILE A 105 13.47 -25.30 12.12
N VAL A 106 14.60 -24.62 11.98
CA VAL A 106 15.91 -25.27 11.91
C VAL A 106 16.88 -24.62 12.89
N GLU A 107 17.63 -25.46 13.59
CA GLU A 107 18.78 -25.04 14.38
C GLU A 107 20.03 -25.64 13.73
N PHE A 108 20.87 -24.76 13.21
CA PHE A 108 22.14 -25.10 12.64
C PHE A 108 23.20 -25.07 13.72
N ARG A 109 23.86 -26.21 13.95
CA ARG A 109 25.00 -26.33 14.86
C ARG A 109 26.25 -26.65 14.05
N LYS A 110 27.36 -26.02 14.39
CA LYS A 110 28.64 -26.28 13.73
C LYS A 110 28.96 -27.78 13.72
N GLY A 111 29.38 -28.27 12.55
CA GLY A 111 29.82 -29.66 12.35
C GLY A 111 28.68 -30.68 12.38
N MET A 112 27.44 -30.23 12.56
CA MET A 112 26.26 -31.08 12.58
C MET A 112 25.49 -30.90 11.29
N LYS A 113 24.97 -32.01 10.76
CA LYS A 113 23.96 -31.96 9.70
C LYS A 113 22.70 -31.26 10.21
N ALA A 114 22.11 -30.39 9.40
CA ALA A 114 20.86 -29.72 9.75
C ALA A 114 19.76 -30.76 10.02
N ASN A 115 19.01 -30.55 11.11
CA ASN A 115 17.85 -31.35 11.47
C ASN A 115 16.62 -30.45 11.64
N PRO A 116 15.97 -30.03 10.55
CA PRO A 116 14.79 -29.18 10.61
C PRO A 116 13.57 -29.92 11.18
N GLY A 117 12.83 -29.25 12.04
CA GLY A 117 11.47 -29.62 12.43
C GLY A 117 10.44 -29.02 11.47
N PHE A 118 9.38 -29.77 11.16
CA PHE A 118 8.30 -29.32 10.30
C PHE A 118 6.96 -29.46 11.00
N ILE A 119 6.15 -28.41 10.96
CA ILE A 119 4.84 -28.36 11.61
C ILE A 119 3.81 -27.90 10.58
N GLU A 120 2.74 -28.67 10.39
CA GLU A 120 1.60 -28.20 9.60
C GLU A 120 0.80 -27.19 10.43
N ILE A 121 0.74 -25.95 9.95
CA ILE A 121 0.08 -24.85 10.63
C ILE A 121 -1.40 -24.78 10.27
N GLY A 122 -1.72 -25.17 9.04
CA GLY A 122 -3.10 -25.26 8.59
C GLY A 122 -3.21 -25.51 7.10
N SER A 123 -4.42 -25.46 6.59
CA SER A 123 -4.72 -25.59 5.17
C SER A 123 -5.98 -24.83 4.78
N TYR A 124 -5.96 -24.24 3.58
CA TYR A 124 -7.15 -23.78 2.89
C TYR A 124 -7.74 -24.90 2.07
N TRP A 125 -9.05 -25.11 2.18
CA TRP A 125 -9.84 -26.04 1.39
C TRP A 125 -10.82 -25.25 0.53
N ILE A 126 -10.61 -25.27 -0.77
CA ILE A 126 -11.40 -24.52 -1.75
C ILE A 126 -12.28 -25.52 -2.50
N ASP A 127 -13.59 -25.33 -2.43
CA ASP A 127 -14.54 -26.16 -3.17
C ASP A 127 -14.68 -25.71 -4.64
N LYS A 128 -15.44 -26.48 -5.44
CA LYS A 128 -15.68 -26.16 -6.87
C LYS A 128 -16.36 -24.82 -7.15
N HIS A 129 -16.93 -24.19 -6.12
CA HIS A 129 -17.59 -22.88 -6.19
C HIS A 129 -16.70 -21.76 -5.63
N GLY A 130 -15.43 -22.05 -5.30
CA GLY A 130 -14.49 -21.07 -4.76
C GLY A 130 -14.70 -20.75 -3.27
N HIS A 131 -15.58 -21.45 -2.56
CA HIS A 131 -15.73 -21.22 -1.12
C HIS A 131 -14.58 -21.85 -0.34
N THR A 132 -13.99 -21.07 0.56
CA THR A 132 -12.86 -21.47 1.40
C THR A 132 -13.30 -21.96 2.77
N THR A 133 -12.67 -23.03 3.25
CA THR A 133 -12.71 -23.47 4.65
C THR A 133 -11.27 -23.58 5.15
N VAL A 134 -11.00 -23.04 6.33
CA VAL A 134 -9.67 -23.15 6.98
C VAL A 134 -9.68 -24.25 8.02
N VAL A 135 -8.71 -25.15 7.93
CA VAL A 135 -8.33 -26.07 9.01
C VAL A 135 -6.98 -25.61 9.53
N GLY A 136 -6.80 -25.40 10.83
CA GLY A 136 -5.53 -24.88 11.33
C GLY A 136 -5.35 -24.97 12.83
N LEU A 137 -4.09 -24.79 13.24
CA LEU A 137 -3.69 -24.68 14.64
C LEU A 137 -4.33 -23.43 15.26
N GLN A 138 -4.50 -23.49 16.58
CA GLN A 138 -4.94 -22.31 17.32
C GLN A 138 -3.84 -21.24 17.30
N ARG A 139 -4.23 -20.01 16.98
CA ARG A 139 -3.41 -18.81 17.19
C ARG A 139 -3.29 -18.53 18.69
N THR A 140 -2.09 -18.15 19.12
CA THR A 140 -1.93 -17.56 20.45
C THR A 140 -2.17 -16.05 20.38
N LEU A 141 -2.49 -15.45 21.52
CA LEU A 141 -2.56 -13.99 21.65
C LEU A 141 -1.13 -13.45 21.62
N GLY A 142 -0.82 -12.59 20.65
CA GLY A 142 0.52 -12.02 20.51
C GLY A 142 0.66 -11.13 19.28
N HIS A 143 1.71 -10.30 19.29
CA HIS A 143 2.02 -9.35 18.23
C HIS A 143 2.58 -10.01 16.95
N TYR A 144 3.15 -11.21 17.06
CA TYR A 144 3.80 -11.87 15.93
C TYR A 144 2.84 -12.73 15.12
N ILE A 145 2.94 -12.65 13.79
CA ILE A 145 2.10 -13.41 12.85
C ILE A 145 2.34 -14.92 12.89
N ASP A 146 3.40 -15.38 13.55
CA ASP A 146 3.85 -16.77 13.61
C ASP A 146 3.61 -17.47 14.96
N SER A 147 2.83 -16.85 15.85
CA SER A 147 2.53 -17.40 17.17
C SER A 147 1.33 -18.37 17.14
N PHE A 148 1.62 -19.67 17.24
CA PHE A 148 0.63 -20.75 17.25
C PHE A 148 0.81 -21.65 18.48
N ALA A 149 -0.29 -22.19 18.99
CA ALA A 149 -0.27 -23.19 20.05
C ALA A 149 0.05 -24.55 19.41
N PHE A 150 1.33 -24.92 19.36
CA PHE A 150 1.78 -26.15 18.66
C PHE A 150 1.24 -27.46 19.25
N GLY A 151 0.76 -27.46 20.50
CA GLY A 151 0.06 -28.60 21.09
C GLY A 151 -1.44 -28.66 20.76
N SER A 152 -1.99 -27.68 20.05
CA SER A 152 -3.41 -27.66 19.69
C SER A 152 -3.71 -28.56 18.49
N PRO A 153 -4.89 -29.19 18.41
CA PRO A 153 -5.28 -29.95 17.23
C PRO A 153 -5.54 -29.03 16.02
N LEU A 154 -5.33 -29.59 14.83
CA LEU A 154 -5.82 -29.01 13.58
C LEU A 154 -7.35 -29.10 13.56
N GLU A 155 -8.01 -27.95 13.58
CA GLU A 155 -9.48 -27.87 13.62
C GLU A 155 -9.99 -26.83 12.63
N ILE A 156 -11.30 -26.82 12.41
CA ILE A 156 -11.94 -25.73 11.68
C ILE A 156 -11.67 -24.40 12.40
N ARG A 157 -11.15 -23.41 11.66
CA ARG A 157 -10.86 -22.05 12.15
C ARG A 157 -11.57 -21.01 11.30
N HIS A 158 -11.79 -19.86 11.89
CA HIS A 158 -12.06 -18.66 11.11
C HIS A 158 -10.77 -18.25 10.41
N ASP A 159 -10.93 -17.78 9.17
CA ASP A 159 -9.82 -17.21 8.43
C ASP A 159 -9.30 -15.95 9.13
N ASN A 160 -8.01 -15.66 8.96
CA ASN A 160 -7.35 -14.49 9.54
C ASN A 160 -6.07 -14.16 8.76
N ASP A 161 -5.51 -12.98 9.05
CA ASP A 161 -4.32 -12.45 8.38
C ASP A 161 -3.10 -13.37 8.48
N ALA A 162 -2.97 -14.18 9.54
CA ALA A 162 -1.84 -15.09 9.68
C ALA A 162 -1.91 -16.25 8.69
N PHE A 163 -3.06 -16.93 8.58
CA PHE A 163 -3.24 -17.97 7.56
C PHE A 163 -3.12 -17.39 6.16
N TRP A 164 -3.71 -16.21 5.94
CA TRP A 164 -3.64 -15.51 4.66
C TRP A 164 -2.18 -15.21 4.27
N HIS A 165 -1.43 -14.56 5.15
CA HIS A 165 -0.03 -14.24 4.92
C HIS A 165 0.85 -15.48 4.69
N ILE A 166 0.64 -16.55 5.47
CA ILE A 166 1.40 -17.80 5.34
C ILE A 166 1.05 -18.53 4.02
N ALA A 167 -0.20 -18.45 3.58
CA ALA A 167 -0.62 -19.01 2.30
C ALA A 167 0.02 -18.31 1.09
N ASN A 168 0.60 -17.12 1.28
CA ASN A 168 1.30 -16.34 0.27
C ASN A 168 2.83 -16.49 0.32
N GLN A 169 3.36 -17.48 1.04
CA GLN A 169 4.80 -17.72 1.17
C GLN A 169 5.30 -18.65 0.06
N TRP A 170 6.52 -19.17 0.22
CA TRP A 170 7.18 -20.05 -0.74
C TRP A 170 6.31 -21.25 -1.15
N VAL A 171 6.16 -21.49 -2.45
CA VAL A 171 5.34 -22.58 -2.99
C VAL A 171 6.22 -23.73 -3.45
N TYR A 172 5.97 -24.94 -2.94
CA TYR A 172 6.65 -26.14 -3.44
C TYR A 172 6.32 -26.37 -4.92
N PRO A 173 7.31 -26.52 -5.81
CA PRO A 173 7.11 -26.42 -7.26
C PRO A 173 6.25 -27.54 -7.86
N ARG A 174 6.24 -28.74 -7.27
CA ARG A 174 5.39 -29.83 -7.74
C ARG A 174 4.00 -29.69 -7.13
N THR A 175 3.11 -29.05 -7.87
CA THR A 175 1.73 -28.81 -7.45
C THR A 175 0.80 -29.91 -7.98
N LYS A 176 -0.24 -30.23 -7.21
CA LYS A 176 -1.37 -31.05 -7.67
C LYS A 176 -2.63 -30.20 -7.59
N VAL A 177 -3.32 -30.07 -8.71
CA VAL A 177 -4.55 -29.29 -8.82
C VAL A 177 -5.73 -30.15 -9.29
N THR A 178 -6.95 -29.70 -9.03
CA THR A 178 -8.18 -30.34 -9.54
C THR A 178 -8.26 -30.25 -11.07
N ASP A 179 -9.01 -31.16 -11.70
CA ASP A 179 -9.14 -31.16 -13.15
C ASP A 179 -9.87 -29.91 -13.68
N THR A 180 -10.78 -29.33 -12.90
CA THR A 180 -11.40 -28.03 -13.22
C THR A 180 -10.35 -26.91 -13.30
N ILE A 181 -9.43 -26.82 -12.35
CA ILE A 181 -8.39 -25.80 -12.36
C ILE A 181 -7.44 -25.98 -13.55
N LYS A 182 -7.07 -27.23 -13.88
CA LYS A 182 -6.27 -27.53 -15.08
C LYS A 182 -7.00 -27.11 -16.36
N ARG A 183 -8.28 -27.48 -16.51
CA ARG A 183 -9.14 -27.10 -17.64
C ARG A 183 -9.20 -25.58 -17.81
N ASN A 184 -9.17 -24.84 -16.71
CA ASN A 184 -9.29 -23.38 -16.69
C ASN A 184 -7.95 -22.67 -16.98
N GLY A 185 -6.93 -23.39 -17.43
CA GLY A 185 -5.68 -22.82 -17.95
C GLY A 185 -4.52 -22.82 -16.95
N TYR A 186 -4.67 -23.40 -15.76
CA TYR A 186 -3.54 -23.53 -14.84
C TYR A 186 -2.51 -24.53 -15.38
N THR A 187 -1.32 -24.04 -15.75
CA THR A 187 -0.20 -24.87 -16.21
C THR A 187 0.77 -25.16 -15.07
N THR A 188 1.51 -24.17 -14.59
CA THR A 188 2.51 -24.31 -13.53
C THR A 188 2.71 -23.01 -12.76
N PHE A 189 3.16 -23.12 -11.51
CA PHE A 189 3.52 -22.01 -10.61
C PHE A 189 2.36 -21.04 -10.27
N THR A 190 2.56 -20.22 -9.25
CA THR A 190 1.64 -19.16 -8.84
C THR A 190 2.07 -17.90 -9.56
N TYR A 191 1.25 -17.35 -10.46
CA TYR A 191 1.56 -16.25 -11.38
C TYR A 191 1.81 -14.89 -10.69
N GLY A 192 2.52 -14.84 -9.56
CA GLY A 192 2.71 -13.67 -8.72
C GLY A 192 1.43 -13.17 -8.04
N ALA A 193 0.42 -14.04 -7.88
CA ALA A 193 -0.85 -13.75 -7.22
C ALA A 193 -1.02 -14.65 -5.98
N HIS A 194 -1.81 -14.18 -5.01
CA HIS A 194 -2.11 -14.95 -3.81
C HIS A 194 -2.74 -16.31 -4.17
N PRO A 195 -2.18 -17.45 -3.75
CA PRO A 195 -2.63 -18.77 -4.20
C PRO A 195 -4.11 -19.06 -3.96
N VAL A 196 -4.65 -18.62 -2.82
CA VAL A 196 -6.09 -18.75 -2.51
C VAL A 196 -6.93 -17.94 -3.49
N MET A 197 -6.61 -16.65 -3.72
CA MET A 197 -7.36 -15.79 -4.65
C MET A 197 -7.29 -16.34 -6.07
N MET A 198 -6.10 -16.77 -6.49
CA MET A 198 -5.84 -17.35 -7.79
C MET A 198 -6.77 -18.54 -8.07
N PHE A 199 -6.83 -19.51 -7.15
CA PHE A 199 -7.70 -20.67 -7.33
C PHE A 199 -9.18 -20.31 -7.23
N GLN A 200 -9.57 -19.37 -6.35
CA GLN A 200 -10.94 -18.89 -6.30
C GLN A 200 -11.36 -18.27 -7.64
N GLN A 201 -10.56 -17.36 -8.20
CA GLN A 201 -10.85 -16.72 -9.49
C GLN A 201 -10.89 -17.73 -10.63
N LEU A 202 -9.96 -18.70 -10.66
CA LEU A 202 -10.01 -19.75 -11.67
C LEU A 202 -11.28 -20.59 -11.57
N LEU A 203 -11.82 -20.81 -10.38
CA LEU A 203 -13.02 -21.62 -10.19
C LEU A 203 -14.32 -20.86 -10.46
N THR A 204 -14.35 -19.53 -10.27
CA THR A 204 -15.60 -18.75 -10.28
C THR A 204 -15.68 -17.70 -11.38
N ASN A 205 -14.57 -17.31 -11.99
CA ASN A 205 -14.51 -16.21 -12.95
C ASN A 205 -14.13 -16.69 -14.36
N PRO A 206 -15.04 -16.65 -15.36
CA PRO A 206 -14.73 -17.06 -16.73
C PRO A 206 -13.69 -16.15 -17.40
N LYS A 207 -13.53 -14.90 -16.94
CA LYS A 207 -12.50 -13.98 -17.45
C LYS A 207 -11.11 -14.43 -16.99
N ALA A 208 -10.98 -15.00 -15.80
CA ALA A 208 -9.73 -15.61 -15.35
C ALA A 208 -9.30 -16.75 -16.28
N GLU A 209 -10.23 -17.66 -16.63
CA GLU A 209 -9.97 -18.73 -17.61
C GLU A 209 -9.53 -18.16 -18.97
N THR A 210 -10.19 -17.10 -19.43
CA THR A 210 -9.88 -16.44 -20.70
C THR A 210 -8.46 -15.85 -20.71
N LEU A 211 -8.09 -15.09 -19.67
CA LEU A 211 -6.78 -14.44 -19.56
C LEU A 211 -5.66 -15.50 -19.46
N MET A 212 -5.88 -16.55 -18.68
CA MET A 212 -4.92 -17.64 -18.53
C MET A 212 -4.67 -18.38 -19.84
N LYS A 213 -5.74 -18.77 -20.55
CA LYS A 213 -5.62 -19.45 -21.85
C LYS A 213 -5.00 -18.57 -22.93
N ALA A 214 -5.12 -17.26 -22.80
CA ALA A 214 -4.46 -16.29 -23.67
C ALA A 214 -2.99 -16.02 -23.31
N GLY A 215 -2.47 -16.59 -22.21
CA GLY A 215 -1.11 -16.30 -21.73
C GLY A 215 -0.95 -14.89 -21.14
N GLU A 216 -2.04 -14.21 -20.79
CA GLU A 216 -2.05 -12.85 -20.26
C GLU A 216 -1.87 -12.85 -18.73
N GLU A 217 -0.75 -13.42 -18.26
CA GLU A 217 -0.48 -13.65 -16.84
C GLU A 217 -0.47 -12.36 -16.01
N GLY A 218 0.00 -11.24 -16.57
CA GLY A 218 -0.01 -9.94 -15.91
C GLY A 218 -1.43 -9.44 -15.63
N LEU A 219 -2.32 -9.51 -16.62
CA LEU A 219 -3.73 -9.15 -16.46
C LEU A 219 -4.46 -10.12 -15.53
N PHE A 220 -4.14 -11.41 -15.60
CA PHE A 220 -4.70 -12.40 -14.68
C PHE A 220 -4.30 -12.13 -13.22
N ARG A 221 -3.02 -11.79 -12.98
CA ARG A 221 -2.55 -11.35 -11.66
C ARG A 221 -3.32 -10.13 -11.19
N TYR A 222 -3.47 -9.12 -12.05
CA TYR A 222 -4.24 -7.93 -11.74
C TYR A 222 -5.71 -8.26 -11.41
N LEU A 223 -6.35 -9.14 -12.18
CA LEU A 223 -7.72 -9.64 -11.93
C LEU A 223 -7.86 -10.26 -10.55
N CYS A 224 -6.85 -11.02 -10.09
CA CYS A 224 -6.90 -11.65 -8.77
C CYS A 224 -7.03 -10.64 -7.63
N HIS A 225 -6.45 -9.45 -7.79
CA HIS A 225 -6.49 -8.38 -6.79
C HIS A 225 -7.63 -7.37 -7.03
N HIS A 226 -7.99 -7.13 -8.29
CA HIS A 226 -8.94 -6.10 -8.72
C HIS A 226 -10.07 -6.68 -9.61
N PRO A 227 -10.82 -7.71 -9.17
CA PRO A 227 -11.78 -8.39 -10.04
C PRO A 227 -12.89 -7.46 -10.54
N LYS A 228 -13.34 -6.51 -9.70
CA LYS A 228 -14.36 -5.52 -10.07
C LYS A 228 -13.88 -4.53 -11.13
N GLU A 229 -12.61 -4.13 -11.09
CA GLU A 229 -12.05 -3.20 -12.09
C GLU A 229 -11.92 -3.91 -13.44
N VAL A 230 -11.42 -5.15 -13.44
CA VAL A 230 -11.35 -5.96 -14.66
C VAL A 230 -12.74 -6.25 -15.21
N ASP A 231 -13.72 -6.49 -14.34
CA ASP A 231 -15.11 -6.66 -14.75
C ASP A 231 -15.67 -5.41 -15.42
N LYS A 232 -15.47 -4.25 -14.81
CA LYS A 232 -15.93 -2.95 -15.32
C LYS A 232 -15.34 -2.63 -16.70
N TYR A 233 -14.04 -2.87 -16.88
CA TYR A 233 -13.33 -2.51 -18.12
C TYR A 233 -13.10 -3.69 -19.06
N TRP A 234 -13.86 -4.78 -18.93
CA TRP A 234 -13.68 -5.98 -19.75
C TRP A 234 -13.81 -5.69 -21.25
N ASP A 235 -14.75 -4.83 -21.64
CA ASP A 235 -14.91 -4.42 -23.04
C ASP A 235 -13.71 -3.61 -23.55
N THR A 236 -13.15 -2.73 -22.72
CA THR A 236 -11.93 -1.97 -23.00
C THR A 236 -10.74 -2.90 -23.21
N ILE A 237 -10.58 -3.93 -22.38
CA ILE A 237 -9.55 -4.96 -22.53
C ILE A 237 -9.73 -5.67 -23.88
N LYS A 238 -10.95 -6.08 -24.23
CA LYS A 238 -11.23 -6.72 -25.53
C LYS A 238 -10.87 -5.80 -26.71
N VAL A 239 -11.14 -4.49 -26.61
CA VAL A 239 -10.79 -3.52 -27.64
C VAL A 239 -9.26 -3.42 -27.79
N ALA A 240 -8.54 -3.25 -26.69
CA ALA A 240 -7.07 -3.19 -26.70
C ALA A 240 -6.46 -4.46 -27.31
N ARG A 241 -6.96 -5.64 -26.91
CA ARG A 241 -6.53 -6.93 -27.46
C ARG A 241 -6.79 -7.06 -28.97
N ARG A 242 -7.97 -6.66 -29.44
CA ARG A 242 -8.29 -6.65 -30.89
C ARG A 242 -7.41 -5.68 -31.68
N ALA A 243 -6.93 -4.62 -31.05
CA ALA A 243 -5.97 -3.69 -31.64
C ALA A 243 -4.52 -4.23 -31.63
N GLY A 244 -4.28 -5.46 -31.14
CA GLY A 244 -2.95 -6.04 -31.03
C GLY A 244 -2.12 -5.48 -29.88
N TYR A 245 -2.73 -4.78 -28.93
CA TYR A 245 -2.03 -4.18 -27.80
C TYR A 245 -1.82 -5.18 -26.68
N LYS A 246 -0.55 -5.31 -26.27
CA LYS A 246 -0.15 -6.11 -25.11
C LYS A 246 -0.05 -5.22 -23.88
N ILE A 247 -0.82 -5.53 -22.86
CA ILE A 247 -0.81 -4.80 -21.59
C ILE A 247 0.29 -5.38 -20.70
N ASP A 248 1.51 -4.85 -20.84
CA ASP A 248 2.68 -5.30 -20.05
C ASP A 248 2.67 -4.76 -18.61
N ASP A 249 2.15 -3.55 -18.39
CA ASP A 249 1.91 -2.96 -17.07
C ASP A 249 0.40 -2.74 -16.85
N PRO A 250 -0.31 -3.75 -16.31
CA PRO A 250 -1.74 -3.61 -15.99
C PRO A 250 -2.03 -2.46 -15.05
N GLN A 251 -1.19 -2.23 -14.03
CA GLN A 251 -1.48 -1.23 -13.01
C GLN A 251 -1.51 0.18 -13.60
N MET A 252 -0.46 0.55 -14.35
CA MET A 252 -0.40 1.84 -15.04
C MET A 252 -1.50 1.96 -16.10
N TRP A 253 -1.78 0.87 -16.83
CA TRP A 253 -2.81 0.87 -17.86
C TRP A 253 -4.21 1.11 -17.28
N PHE A 254 -4.58 0.40 -16.21
CA PHE A 254 -5.86 0.62 -15.53
C PHE A 254 -5.98 2.01 -14.91
N ASP A 255 -4.90 2.57 -14.36
CA ASP A 255 -4.89 3.95 -13.85
C ASP A 255 -5.15 4.96 -14.98
N TYR A 256 -4.53 4.76 -16.14
CA TYR A 256 -4.82 5.54 -17.34
C TYR A 256 -6.27 5.38 -17.83
N ILE A 257 -6.79 4.15 -17.93
CA ILE A 257 -8.19 3.90 -18.32
C ILE A 257 -9.18 4.57 -17.34
N LYS A 258 -8.91 4.54 -16.03
CA LYS A 258 -9.73 5.24 -15.04
C LYS A 258 -9.73 6.77 -15.24
N MET A 259 -8.62 7.35 -15.69
CA MET A 259 -8.56 8.77 -16.03
C MET A 259 -9.38 9.08 -17.29
N LEU A 260 -9.28 8.24 -18.33
CA LEU A 260 -10.11 8.36 -19.52
C LEU A 260 -11.61 8.30 -19.18
N ASP A 261 -12.02 7.33 -18.37
CA ASP A 261 -13.41 7.15 -17.94
C ASP A 261 -13.94 8.37 -17.16
N ARG A 262 -13.17 8.86 -16.18
CA ARG A 262 -13.52 10.06 -15.40
C ARG A 262 -13.66 11.31 -16.27
N MET A 263 -12.90 11.39 -17.36
CA MET A 263 -12.95 12.50 -18.31
C MET A 263 -13.98 12.28 -19.44
N GLY A 264 -14.79 11.21 -19.37
CA GLY A 264 -15.81 10.91 -20.39
C GLY A 264 -15.23 10.58 -21.76
N ARG A 265 -14.01 10.05 -21.83
CA ARG A 265 -13.37 9.64 -23.09
C ARG A 265 -13.90 8.28 -23.54
N ASP A 266 -13.91 8.06 -24.86
CA ASP A 266 -14.38 6.82 -25.46
C ASP A 266 -13.42 5.65 -25.18
N LEU A 267 -13.84 4.74 -24.31
CA LEU A 267 -13.11 3.52 -23.97
C LEU A 267 -13.26 2.38 -24.99
N HIS A 268 -14.00 2.61 -26.08
CA HIS A 268 -14.07 1.70 -27.23
C HIS A 268 -13.17 2.11 -28.38
N SER A 269 -12.51 3.27 -28.28
CA SER A 269 -11.56 3.74 -29.28
C SER A 269 -10.20 3.05 -29.14
N PRO A 270 -9.75 2.26 -30.15
CA PRO A 270 -8.44 1.62 -30.12
C PRO A 270 -7.28 2.60 -29.95
N THR A 271 -7.36 3.79 -30.55
CA THR A 271 -6.28 4.79 -30.48
C THR A 271 -6.08 5.35 -29.08
N LEU A 272 -7.12 5.32 -28.24
CA LEU A 272 -7.04 5.76 -26.85
C LEU A 272 -6.60 4.64 -25.93
N VAL A 273 -7.16 3.43 -26.08
CA VAL A 273 -6.97 2.34 -25.12
C VAL A 273 -5.74 1.47 -25.41
N ALA A 274 -5.16 1.60 -26.61
CA ALA A 274 -3.92 0.98 -27.05
C ALA A 274 -2.85 2.03 -27.42
N PRO A 275 -2.34 2.80 -26.45
CA PRO A 275 -1.34 3.83 -26.72
C PRO A 275 0.01 3.19 -27.09
N LYS A 276 0.76 3.83 -28.00
CA LYS A 276 2.12 3.37 -28.35
C LYS A 276 3.11 3.51 -27.18
N ASP A 277 2.97 4.60 -26.41
CA ASP A 277 3.74 4.87 -25.20
C ASP A 277 2.77 5.14 -24.05
N LEU A 278 2.54 4.10 -23.23
CA LEU A 278 1.63 4.17 -22.10
C LEU A 278 2.08 5.22 -21.07
N LYS A 279 3.38 5.35 -20.83
CA LYS A 279 3.91 6.25 -19.80
C LYS A 279 3.70 7.70 -20.21
N ALA A 280 4.00 8.05 -21.46
CA ALA A 280 3.81 9.40 -21.97
C ALA A 280 2.34 9.84 -21.90
N VAL A 281 1.40 8.99 -22.35
CA VAL A 281 -0.03 9.33 -22.28
C VAL A 281 -0.55 9.32 -20.85
N HIS A 282 -0.05 8.42 -20.00
CA HIS A 282 -0.41 8.41 -18.58
C HIS A 282 -0.03 9.75 -17.92
N ASP A 283 1.21 10.20 -18.09
CA ASP A 283 1.71 11.44 -17.47
C ASP A 283 0.97 12.68 -18.01
N GLU A 284 0.63 12.69 -19.29
CA GLU A 284 -0.22 13.73 -19.89
C GLU A 284 -1.61 13.80 -19.24
N TYR A 285 -2.23 12.64 -19.01
CA TYR A 285 -3.56 12.57 -18.39
C TYR A 285 -3.52 12.85 -16.88
N VAL A 286 -2.43 12.52 -16.19
CA VAL A 286 -2.20 12.98 -14.81
C VAL A 286 -2.19 14.50 -14.75
N ALA A 287 -1.43 15.16 -15.64
CA ALA A 287 -1.39 16.62 -15.70
C ALA A 287 -2.75 17.24 -16.07
N LYS A 288 -3.53 16.61 -16.95
CA LYS A 288 -4.91 17.03 -17.26
C LYS A 288 -5.83 16.89 -16.05
N ALA A 289 -5.76 15.77 -15.33
CA ALA A 289 -6.57 15.52 -14.14
C ALA A 289 -6.24 16.53 -13.04
N GLU A 290 -4.97 16.85 -12.85
CA GLU A 290 -4.54 17.84 -11.86
C GLU A 290 -5.05 19.24 -12.19
N ARG A 291 -4.94 19.67 -13.46
CA ARG A 291 -5.52 20.95 -13.89
C ARG A 291 -7.03 21.03 -13.66
N GLN A 292 -7.75 19.95 -13.90
CA GLN A 292 -9.18 19.88 -13.64
C GLN A 292 -9.49 19.98 -12.14
N ARG A 293 -8.76 19.24 -11.29
CA ARG A 293 -8.90 19.32 -9.83
C ARG A 293 -8.64 20.72 -9.29
N ILE A 294 -7.60 21.40 -9.77
CA ILE A 294 -7.30 22.78 -9.37
C ILE A 294 -8.45 23.71 -9.76
N LYS A 295 -9.04 23.54 -10.95
CA LYS A 295 -10.17 24.36 -11.40
C LYS A 295 -11.42 24.10 -10.56
N GLU A 296 -11.75 22.83 -10.30
CA GLU A 296 -12.88 22.43 -9.46
C GLU A 296 -12.72 22.92 -8.02
N GLN A 297 -11.50 22.84 -7.46
CA GLN A 297 -11.22 23.35 -6.12
C GLN A 297 -11.39 24.87 -6.06
N ARG A 298 -10.88 25.62 -7.05
CA ARG A 298 -11.08 27.07 -7.13
C ARG A 298 -12.56 27.44 -7.24
N GLU A 299 -13.36 26.67 -7.96
CA GLU A 299 -14.80 26.91 -8.05
C GLU A 299 -15.53 26.61 -6.73
N LYS A 300 -15.16 25.53 -6.04
CA LYS A 300 -15.67 25.22 -4.69
C LYS A 300 -15.29 26.30 -3.69
N ASP A 301 -14.04 26.75 -3.71
CA ASP A 301 -13.52 27.81 -2.87
C ASP A 301 -14.27 29.13 -3.14
N ARG A 302 -14.59 29.44 -4.41
CA ARG A 302 -15.42 30.60 -4.77
C ARG A 302 -16.84 30.48 -4.22
N LYS A 303 -17.52 29.34 -4.40
CA LYS A 303 -18.87 29.13 -3.85
C LYS A 303 -18.89 29.23 -2.33
N ARG A 304 -17.88 28.65 -1.67
CA ARG A 304 -17.72 28.75 -0.24
C ARG A 304 -17.47 30.20 0.21
N ALA A 305 -16.70 30.96 -0.55
CA ALA A 305 -16.50 32.39 -0.29
C ALA A 305 -17.83 33.16 -0.34
N GLU A 306 -18.65 32.90 -1.35
CA GLU A 306 -20.00 33.50 -1.49
C GLU A 306 -20.93 33.12 -0.32
N GLU A 307 -20.92 31.86 0.12
CA GLU A 307 -21.72 31.38 1.25
C GLU A 307 -21.26 31.98 2.60
N ASP A 308 -19.95 32.12 2.78
CA ASP A 308 -19.36 32.60 4.03
C ASP A 308 -19.35 34.14 4.14
N GLU A 309 -19.60 34.88 3.06
CA GLU A 309 -19.47 36.35 3.02
C GLU A 309 -20.39 37.04 4.04
N ALA A 310 -21.63 36.57 4.22
CA ALA A 310 -22.56 37.13 5.20
C ALA A 310 -22.03 36.98 6.65
N LYS A 311 -21.43 35.81 6.95
CA LYS A 311 -20.85 35.54 8.27
C LYS A 311 -19.51 36.26 8.46
N PHE A 312 -18.76 36.45 7.38
CA PHE A 312 -17.57 37.30 7.40
C PHE A 312 -17.95 38.75 7.74
N GLU A 313 -18.97 39.31 7.11
CA GLU A 313 -19.43 40.68 7.39
C GLU A 313 -19.89 40.82 8.84
N GLU A 314 -20.65 39.85 9.38
CA GLU A 314 -21.05 39.81 10.80
C GLU A 314 -19.83 39.86 11.75
N LEU A 315 -18.79 39.07 11.46
CA LEU A 315 -17.64 38.92 12.35
C LEU A 315 -16.56 39.99 12.15
N LYS A 316 -16.37 40.46 10.91
CA LYS A 316 -15.21 41.25 10.45
C LYS A 316 -15.58 42.59 9.83
N GLY A 317 -16.82 42.83 9.44
CA GLY A 317 -17.26 44.03 8.73
C GLY A 317 -16.87 45.34 9.42
N LYS A 318 -16.94 45.39 10.77
CA LYS A 318 -16.51 46.55 11.56
C LYS A 318 -15.03 46.91 11.44
N TYR A 319 -14.17 45.96 11.08
CA TYR A 319 -12.74 46.15 10.88
C TYR A 319 -12.37 46.45 9.41
N THR A 320 -13.34 46.43 8.50
CA THR A 320 -13.11 46.69 7.08
C THR A 320 -12.51 48.08 6.85
N GLY A 321 -11.53 48.15 5.94
CA GLY A 321 -10.87 49.37 5.52
C GLY A 321 -9.83 49.93 6.49
N LEU A 322 -9.37 49.15 7.47
CA LEU A 322 -8.26 49.58 8.32
C LEU A 322 -6.95 49.60 7.52
N VAL A 323 -6.24 50.72 7.59
CA VAL A 323 -4.93 50.91 6.95
C VAL A 323 -4.00 51.60 7.95
N MET A 324 -2.80 51.06 8.11
CA MET A 324 -1.75 51.53 9.01
C MET A 324 -0.43 51.58 8.25
N THR A 325 0.42 52.54 8.53
CA THR A 325 1.71 52.67 7.82
C THR A 325 2.79 53.31 8.67
N ASP A 326 4.05 52.93 8.42
CA ASP A 326 5.24 53.63 8.91
C ASP A 326 5.88 54.55 7.85
N GLY A 327 5.16 54.80 6.74
CA GLY A 327 5.62 55.57 5.58
C GLY A 327 6.19 54.71 4.45
N GLU A 328 6.61 53.46 4.72
CA GLU A 328 7.13 52.54 3.69
C GLU A 328 6.33 51.23 3.63
N ILE A 329 6.00 50.65 4.79
CA ILE A 329 5.17 49.46 4.91
C ILE A 329 3.72 49.90 5.12
N VAL A 330 2.81 49.35 4.31
CA VAL A 330 1.37 49.55 4.44
C VAL A 330 0.75 48.25 4.92
N VAL A 331 0.15 48.27 6.10
CA VAL A 331 -0.59 47.16 6.70
C VAL A 331 -2.08 47.44 6.59
N HIS A 332 -2.84 46.57 5.94
CA HIS A 332 -4.28 46.76 5.71
C HIS A 332 -5.05 45.47 5.97
N THR A 333 -6.32 45.58 6.36
CA THR A 333 -7.21 44.43 6.51
C THR A 333 -7.54 43.80 5.16
N LEU A 334 -7.80 42.50 5.18
CA LEU A 334 -8.47 41.80 4.09
C LEU A 334 -9.98 41.98 4.27
N ASN A 335 -10.64 42.56 3.26
CA ASN A 335 -11.97 43.17 3.39
C ASN A 335 -13.11 42.35 2.78
N SER A 336 -12.82 41.16 2.24
CA SER A 336 -13.84 40.21 1.75
C SER A 336 -13.29 38.79 1.83
N VAL A 337 -14.16 37.78 1.80
CA VAL A 337 -13.70 36.37 1.77
C VAL A 337 -12.88 36.11 0.51
N ALA A 338 -13.23 36.74 -0.62
CA ALA A 338 -12.49 36.66 -1.87
C ALA A 338 -11.03 37.15 -1.72
N GLU A 339 -10.79 38.24 -0.98
CA GLU A 339 -9.43 38.74 -0.71
C GLU A 339 -8.60 37.75 0.13
N TYR A 340 -9.21 37.02 1.06
CA TYR A 340 -8.51 35.95 1.80
C TYR A 340 -8.06 34.80 0.88
N TYR A 341 -8.88 34.42 -0.11
CA TYR A 341 -8.50 33.39 -1.09
C TYR A 341 -7.44 33.88 -2.08
N ASP A 342 -7.53 35.13 -2.55
CA ASP A 342 -6.50 35.71 -3.43
C ASP A 342 -5.16 35.85 -2.70
N GLU A 343 -5.16 36.41 -1.49
CA GLU A 343 -3.95 36.58 -0.69
C GLU A 343 -3.31 35.23 -0.37
N GLY A 344 -4.12 34.23 0.01
CA GLY A 344 -3.64 32.87 0.26
C GLY A 344 -3.04 32.20 -0.97
N SER A 345 -3.70 32.34 -2.12
CA SER A 345 -3.24 31.78 -3.39
C SER A 345 -1.94 32.43 -3.86
N ARG A 346 -1.86 33.76 -3.79
CA ARG A 346 -0.70 34.56 -4.23
C ARG A 346 0.51 34.39 -3.33
N GLN A 347 0.30 34.24 -2.01
CA GLN A 347 1.37 34.02 -1.05
C GLN A 347 1.71 32.54 -0.83
N HIS A 348 0.98 31.60 -1.44
CA HIS A 348 1.08 30.16 -1.14
C HIS A 348 0.97 29.86 0.37
N ILE A 349 -0.06 30.42 1.01
CA ILE A 349 -0.38 30.23 2.43
C ILE A 349 -1.87 29.91 2.61
N CYS A 350 -2.22 29.32 3.75
CA CYS A 350 -3.55 28.74 3.96
C CYS A 350 -4.63 29.72 4.47
N VAL A 351 -4.41 31.03 4.37
CA VAL A 351 -5.26 32.05 5.01
C VAL A 351 -6.72 32.02 4.54
N GLY A 352 -6.95 31.78 3.24
CA GLY A 352 -8.28 31.54 2.66
C GLY A 352 -8.79 30.12 2.87
N SER A 353 -8.01 29.11 2.45
CA SER A 353 -8.43 27.70 2.49
C SER A 353 -8.70 27.15 3.90
N SER A 354 -8.08 27.72 4.94
CA SER A 354 -8.33 27.39 6.35
C SER A 354 -9.37 28.29 7.03
N SER A 355 -10.12 29.07 6.24
CA SER A 355 -11.24 29.89 6.70
C SER A 355 -10.91 30.85 7.85
N TYR A 356 -9.76 31.53 7.79
CA TYR A 356 -9.35 32.45 8.87
C TYR A 356 -10.34 33.61 9.04
N TYR A 357 -11.02 33.98 7.97
CA TYR A 357 -12.09 34.96 7.95
C TYR A 357 -13.29 34.60 8.88
N LEU A 358 -13.49 33.31 9.23
CA LEU A 358 -14.51 32.84 10.17
C LEU A 358 -14.04 32.76 11.63
N LYS A 359 -12.76 32.98 11.92
CA LYS A 359 -12.25 32.92 13.30
C LYS A 359 -12.69 34.15 14.07
N GLU A 360 -13.67 34.01 14.96
CA GLU A 360 -14.29 35.12 15.69
C GLU A 360 -13.27 36.01 16.42
N ASN A 361 -12.28 35.39 17.08
CA ASN A 361 -11.35 36.07 17.97
C ASN A 361 -10.03 36.51 17.32
N THR A 362 -9.90 36.45 16.00
CA THR A 362 -8.67 36.88 15.31
C THR A 362 -8.96 37.84 14.17
N LEU A 363 -7.96 38.59 13.72
CA LEU A 363 -8.08 39.48 12.56
C LEU A 363 -6.82 39.34 11.70
N VAL A 364 -7.01 39.32 10.38
CA VAL A 364 -5.92 39.15 9.44
C VAL A 364 -5.63 40.45 8.68
N PHE A 365 -4.35 40.76 8.55
CA PHE A 365 -3.82 41.88 7.78
C PHE A 365 -2.89 41.39 6.67
N SER A 366 -2.81 42.15 5.59
CA SER A 366 -1.77 42.06 4.57
C SER A 366 -0.82 43.27 4.71
N ALA A 367 0.48 43.00 4.80
CA ALA A 367 1.52 44.01 4.78
C ALA A 367 2.16 44.07 3.38
N LYS A 368 2.23 45.27 2.82
CA LYS A 368 2.78 45.55 1.49
C LYS A 368 3.88 46.61 1.56
N ILE A 369 4.87 46.47 0.70
CA ILE A 369 5.80 47.55 0.34
C ILE A 369 5.59 47.81 -1.14
N LYS A 370 5.18 49.04 -1.49
CA LYS A 370 4.64 49.36 -2.82
C LYS A 370 3.47 48.39 -3.14
N ASP A 371 3.57 47.62 -4.21
CA ASP A 371 2.54 46.65 -4.63
C ASP A 371 2.84 45.20 -4.24
N LYS A 372 3.97 44.94 -3.57
CA LYS A 372 4.39 43.58 -3.19
C LYS A 372 3.98 43.28 -1.76
N THR A 373 3.18 42.23 -1.56
CA THR A 373 2.94 41.69 -0.22
C THR A 373 4.24 41.11 0.33
N ILE A 374 4.58 41.55 1.53
CA ILE A 374 5.75 41.11 2.29
C ILE A 374 5.38 40.17 3.45
N ALA A 375 4.14 40.25 3.95
CA ALA A 375 3.62 39.33 4.97
C ALA A 375 2.09 39.34 5.07
N THR A 376 1.56 38.25 5.60
CA THR A 376 0.20 38.13 6.13
C THR A 376 0.29 37.92 7.64
N ILE A 377 -0.50 38.69 8.38
CA ILE A 377 -0.43 38.78 9.84
C ILE A 377 -1.78 38.38 10.42
N GLU A 378 -1.82 37.44 11.35
CA GLU A 378 -3.00 37.17 12.18
C GLU A 378 -2.74 37.69 13.58
N ILE A 379 -3.65 38.53 14.08
CA ILE A 379 -3.63 39.03 15.45
C ILE A 379 -4.80 38.48 16.25
N SER A 380 -4.66 38.43 17.56
CA SER A 380 -5.74 38.16 18.50
C SER A 380 -6.57 39.42 18.76
N LEU A 381 -7.90 39.32 18.72
CA LEU A 381 -8.80 40.42 19.07
C LEU A 381 -9.05 40.55 20.58
N LYS A 382 -8.43 39.69 21.42
CA LYS A 382 -8.53 39.73 22.88
C LYS A 382 -7.51 40.68 23.49
N ASP A 383 -6.26 40.53 23.09
CA ASP A 383 -5.07 41.19 23.63
C ASP A 383 -4.22 41.89 22.55
N TYR A 384 -4.64 41.82 21.27
CA TYR A 384 -3.95 42.42 20.12
C TYR A 384 -2.53 41.88 19.88
N SER A 385 -2.22 40.72 20.46
CA SER A 385 -0.96 40.02 20.22
C SER A 385 -0.93 39.42 18.82
N ILE A 386 0.26 39.38 18.22
CA ILE A 386 0.48 38.74 16.92
C ILE A 386 0.56 37.24 17.14
N ILE A 387 -0.40 36.51 16.57
CA ILE A 387 -0.44 35.04 16.59
C ILE A 387 0.53 34.50 15.54
N GLN A 388 0.54 35.11 14.36
CA GLN A 388 1.46 34.75 13.28
C GLN A 388 1.74 35.92 12.35
N CYS A 389 2.95 35.93 11.78
CA CYS A 389 3.38 36.82 10.71
C CYS A 389 4.18 35.98 9.71
N ARG A 390 3.63 35.74 8.52
CA ARG A 390 4.20 34.82 7.52
C ARG A 390 4.40 35.52 6.18
N ALA A 391 5.58 35.36 5.60
CA ALA A 391 5.87 35.74 4.23
C ALA A 391 5.49 34.61 3.25
N PHE A 392 5.73 34.85 1.96
CA PHE A 392 5.51 33.88 0.88
C PHE A 392 5.97 32.45 1.25
N ALA A 393 5.10 31.47 0.99
CA ALA A 393 5.29 30.05 1.28
C ALA A 393 5.58 29.75 2.77
N ASN A 394 4.88 30.44 3.69
CA ASN A 394 4.99 30.30 5.15
C ASN A 394 6.38 30.64 5.73
N LYS A 395 7.23 31.33 4.98
CA LYS A 395 8.55 31.75 5.46
C LYS A 395 8.44 32.82 6.55
N VAL A 396 9.52 32.99 7.32
CA VAL A 396 9.64 34.05 8.31
C VAL A 396 9.71 35.40 7.60
N CYS A 397 8.95 36.39 8.07
CA CYS A 397 9.00 37.74 7.51
C CYS A 397 10.19 38.51 8.10
N GLN A 398 11.07 39.03 7.24
CA GLN A 398 12.21 39.87 7.66
C GLN A 398 11.80 41.22 8.27
N TYR A 399 10.55 41.66 8.07
CA TYR A 399 10.03 42.93 8.59
C TYR A 399 9.15 42.73 9.84
N GLN A 400 9.20 41.56 10.46
CA GLN A 400 8.30 41.21 11.56
C GLN A 400 8.34 42.22 12.72
N ASP A 401 9.52 42.71 13.12
CA ASP A 401 9.64 43.68 14.22
C ASP A 401 9.02 45.04 13.85
N ARG A 402 9.24 45.49 12.60
CA ARG A 402 8.63 46.74 12.09
C ARG A 402 7.11 46.62 12.03
N ILE A 403 6.60 45.50 11.49
CA ILE A 403 5.16 45.24 11.43
C ILE A 403 4.56 45.14 12.84
N THR A 404 5.27 44.53 13.78
CA THR A 404 4.86 44.45 15.19
C THR A 404 4.71 45.85 15.78
N LYS A 405 5.69 46.72 15.55
CA LYS A 405 5.61 48.12 15.98
C LYS A 405 4.43 48.85 15.36
N ILE A 406 4.20 48.71 14.05
CA ILE A 406 3.04 49.32 13.36
C ILE A 406 1.73 48.88 14.02
N ILE A 407 1.54 47.58 14.27
CA ILE A 407 0.33 47.08 14.94
C ILE A 407 0.23 47.65 16.36
N SER A 408 1.31 47.61 17.14
CA SER A 408 1.34 48.11 18.53
C SER A 408 0.99 49.59 18.64
N ASP A 409 1.54 50.43 17.76
CA ASP A 409 1.30 51.87 17.73
C ASP A 409 -0.17 52.20 17.37
N ASN A 410 -0.86 51.28 16.69
CA ASN A 410 -2.22 51.45 16.17
C ASN A 410 -3.29 50.61 16.91
N ILE A 411 -2.97 49.98 18.04
CA ILE A 411 -3.92 49.15 18.82
C ILE A 411 -5.20 49.93 19.16
N LYS A 412 -5.09 51.21 19.51
CA LYS A 412 -6.25 52.05 19.87
C LYS A 412 -7.28 52.11 18.73
N MET A 413 -6.81 52.28 17.49
CA MET A 413 -7.66 52.32 16.30
C MET A 413 -8.39 51.00 16.06
N ILE A 414 -7.71 49.86 16.26
CA ILE A 414 -8.31 48.53 16.15
C ILE A 414 -9.34 48.31 17.27
N ALA A 415 -9.04 48.76 18.50
CA ALA A 415 -9.91 48.62 19.66
C ALA A 415 -11.18 49.48 19.56
N GLU A 416 -11.11 50.66 18.96
CA GLU A 416 -12.26 51.53 18.72
C GLU A 416 -13.28 50.86 17.79
N ARG A 417 -12.82 50.20 16.72
CA ARG A 417 -13.67 49.41 15.81
C ARG A 417 -14.37 48.23 16.48
N LYS A 418 -13.88 47.74 17.63
CA LYS A 418 -14.54 46.64 18.38
C LYS A 418 -15.78 47.12 19.14
N ARG A 419 -15.82 48.41 19.50
CA ARG A 419 -16.87 49.04 20.32
C ARG A 419 -17.97 49.70 19.49
N ALA A 420 -17.67 50.04 18.24
CA ALA A 420 -18.63 50.36 17.20
C ALA A 420 -19.33 49.08 16.72
#